data_AF-A0A524QUD5-F1
#
_entry.id   AF-A0A524QUD5-F1
#
_cell.length_a   1.000
_cell.length_b   1.000
_cell.length_c   1.000
_cell.angle_alpha   90.00
_cell.angle_beta   90.00
_cell.angle_gamma   90.00
#
_symmetry.space_group_name_H-M   'P 1'
#
loop_
_entity.id
_entity.type
_entity.pdbx_description
1 polymer ?
#
loop_
_entity_poly.entity_id
_entity_poly.type
_entity_poly.pdbx_seq_one_letter_code
_entity_poly.pdbx_strand_id
1 'polypeptide(L)'
;MAGSAGGTGFDLGMGYGGILFRYWEPISGSLTGEVGLLMGAGHAEVRDQLTQREVGSDNFLVAEPEMSVLYSLFPGIRLGASVGYRLTTGVQDLPGVSTGDLNAFTGTLSVRLGGD
;
A
#
# COMPACT_ATOMS: atom_id res chain seq x y z
N MET A 1 -15.72 3.30 -3.81
CA MET A 1 -16.55 3.04 -5.02
C MET A 1 -15.59 3.03 -6.21
N ALA A 2 -15.52 1.92 -6.94
CA ALA A 2 -14.67 1.80 -8.12
C ALA A 2 -15.36 2.53 -9.29
N GLY A 3 -14.67 3.53 -9.86
CA GLY A 3 -15.15 4.28 -11.01
C GLY A 3 -15.08 3.42 -12.27
N SER A 4 -16.23 2.94 -12.72
CA SER A 4 -16.45 2.47 -14.08
C SER A 4 -17.62 3.26 -14.64
N ALA A 5 -17.33 4.40 -15.26
CA ALA A 5 -18.28 5.11 -16.11
C ALA A 5 -17.61 5.26 -17.48
N GLY A 6 -18.21 4.63 -18.49
CA GLY A 6 -17.66 4.52 -19.83
C GLY A 6 -17.48 5.86 -20.55
N GLY A 7 -16.53 5.89 -21.48
CA GLY A 7 -16.46 6.90 -22.54
C GLY A 7 -15.05 7.23 -23.02
N THR A 8 -14.10 7.42 -22.11
CA THR A 8 -12.68 7.67 -22.39
C THR A 8 -11.87 7.17 -21.19
N GLY A 9 -11.45 5.91 -21.22
CA GLY A 9 -10.82 5.26 -20.07
C GLY A 9 -9.41 5.80 -19.83
N PHE A 10 -9.13 6.19 -18.60
CA PHE A 10 -7.77 6.43 -18.13
C PHE A 10 -7.39 5.27 -17.20
N ASP A 11 -6.23 4.67 -17.45
CA ASP A 11 -5.64 3.65 -16.59
C ASP A 11 -4.62 4.33 -15.67
N LEU A 12 -4.78 4.17 -14.36
CA LEU A 12 -3.86 4.68 -13.36
C LEU A 12 -2.89 3.57 -12.92
N GLY A 13 -1.61 3.73 -13.24
CA GLY A 13 -0.52 2.93 -12.71
C GLY A 13 0.09 3.61 -11.50
N MET A 14 0.39 2.86 -10.44
CA MET A 14 1.09 3.41 -9.28
C MET A 14 2.00 2.39 -8.60
N GLY A 15 3.10 2.88 -8.03
CA GLY A 15 4.02 2.12 -7.20
C GLY A 15 4.65 3.00 -6.13
N TYR A 16 4.99 2.42 -4.99
CA TYR A 16 5.65 3.13 -3.90
C TYR A 16 6.50 2.19 -3.05
N GLY A 17 7.45 2.78 -2.34
CA GLY A 17 8.33 2.07 -1.42
C GLY A 17 8.92 3.01 -0.39
N GLY A 18 9.54 2.45 0.64
CA GLY A 18 10.05 3.25 1.73
C GLY A 18 10.68 2.45 2.85
N ILE A 19 10.86 3.13 3.97
CA ILE A 19 11.36 2.57 5.22
C ILE A 19 10.16 2.16 6.06
N LEU A 20 10.24 0.96 6.63
CA LEU A 20 9.18 0.37 7.41
C LEU A 20 9.64 0.19 8.86
N PHE A 21 8.98 0.91 9.76
CA PHE A 21 9.16 0.78 11.20
C PHE A 21 8.09 -0.16 11.73
N ARG A 22 8.48 -1.17 12.49
CA ARG A 22 7.55 -2.13 13.10
C ARG A 22 7.87 -2.29 14.58
N TYR A 23 6.84 -2.21 15.41
CA TYR A 23 6.87 -2.60 16.81
C TYR A 23 6.01 -3.85 16.96
N TRP A 24 6.56 -4.90 17.58
CA TRP A 24 5.86 -6.16 17.76
C TRP A 24 5.86 -6.59 19.23
N GLU A 25 4.75 -7.15 19.67
CA GLU A 25 4.56 -7.65 21.04
C GLU A 25 3.92 -9.05 20.98
N PRO A 26 4.46 -10.05 21.69
CA PRO A 26 3.79 -11.34 21.83
C PRO A 26 2.49 -11.17 22.63
N ILE A 27 1.36 -11.55 22.02
CA ILE A 27 0.04 -11.55 22.67
C ILE A 27 -0.18 -12.91 23.35
N SER A 28 0.22 -13.99 22.70
CA SER A 28 0.16 -15.36 23.21
C SER A 28 1.28 -16.19 22.59
N GLY A 29 1.45 -17.45 23.02
CA GLY A 29 2.54 -18.32 22.55
C GLY A 29 2.59 -18.52 21.03
N SER A 30 1.48 -18.38 20.32
CA SER A 30 1.43 -18.50 18.86
C SER A 30 1.02 -17.19 18.16
N LEU A 31 0.72 -16.12 18.89
CA LEU A 31 0.17 -14.89 18.33
C LEU A 31 1.02 -13.67 18.69
N THR A 32 1.41 -12.89 17.69
CA THR A 32 2.15 -11.63 17.85
C THR A 32 1.33 -10.50 17.25
N GLY A 33 1.12 -9.44 18.02
CA GLY A 33 0.56 -8.20 17.51
C GLY A 33 1.68 -7.31 16.99
N GLU A 34 1.40 -6.56 15.93
CA GLU A 34 2.37 -5.64 15.35
C GLU A 34 1.69 -4.34 14.94
N VAL A 35 2.40 -3.24 15.16
CA VAL A 35 2.03 -1.91 14.66
C VAL A 35 3.19 -1.43 13.79
N GLY A 36 2.86 -0.97 12.60
CA GLY A 36 3.81 -0.58 11.58
C GLY A 36 3.56 0.83 11.07
N LEU A 37 4.62 1.46 10.58
CA LEU A 37 4.56 2.68 9.79
C LEU A 37 5.55 2.57 8.64
N LEU A 38 5.04 2.56 7.41
CA LEU A 38 5.85 2.77 6.21
C LEU A 38 5.91 4.27 5.92
N MET A 39 7.10 4.81 5.70
CA MET A 39 7.30 6.17 5.21
C MET A 39 8.20 6.12 3.99
N GLY A 40 7.81 6.80 2.91
CA GLY A 40 8.59 6.77 1.68
C GLY A 40 8.05 7.67 0.59
N ALA A 41 8.31 7.24 -0.65
CA ALA A 41 7.88 7.94 -1.85
C ALA A 41 7.35 6.94 -2.88
N GLY A 42 6.56 7.45 -3.81
CA GLY A 42 5.99 6.70 -4.90
C GLY A 42 5.90 7.51 -6.18
N HIS A 43 5.51 6.80 -7.23
CA HIS A 43 5.31 7.32 -8.55
C HIS A 43 3.96 6.83 -9.07
N ALA A 44 3.21 7.73 -9.69
CA ALA A 44 1.97 7.40 -10.35
C ALA A 44 1.97 7.94 -11.78
N GLU A 45 1.35 7.20 -12.68
CA GLU A 45 1.22 7.52 -14.09
C GLU A 45 -0.23 7.30 -14.54
N VAL A 46 -0.77 8.23 -15.33
CA VAL A 46 -2.05 8.10 -15.99
C VAL A 46 -1.80 7.82 -17.46
N ARG A 47 -2.36 6.72 -17.96
CA ARG A 47 -2.29 6.34 -19.38
C ARG A 47 -3.67 6.40 -20.00
N ASP A 48 -3.73 6.89 -21.23
CA ASP A 48 -4.93 6.78 -22.05
C ASP A 48 -5.13 5.32 -22.44
N GLN A 49 -6.30 4.76 -22.16
CA GLN A 49 -6.56 3.33 -22.32
C GLN A 49 -6.53 2.89 -23.79
N LEU A 50 -6.89 3.77 -24.73
CA LEU A 50 -6.96 3.46 -26.16
C LEU A 50 -5.59 3.52 -26.84
N THR A 51 -4.77 4.50 -26.45
CA THR A 51 -3.46 4.75 -27.07
C THR A 51 -2.29 4.19 -26.25
N GLN A 52 -2.54 3.78 -25.01
CA GLN A 52 -1.53 3.38 -24.01
C GLN A 52 -0.44 4.43 -23.78
N ARG A 53 -0.71 5.68 -24.18
CA ARG A 53 0.22 6.79 -24.05
C ARG A 53 0.07 7.40 -22.66
N GLU A 54 1.20 7.70 -22.04
CA GLU A 54 1.25 8.48 -20.80
C GLU A 54 0.73 9.89 -21.05
N VAL A 55 -0.26 10.29 -20.24
CA VAL A 55 -0.93 11.59 -20.29
C VAL A 55 -0.44 12.49 -19.15
N GLY A 56 0.04 11.88 -18.07
CA GLY A 56 0.72 12.57 -16.98
C GLY A 56 1.36 11.57 -16.03
N SER A 57 2.39 12.02 -15.33
CA SER A 57 3.03 11.27 -14.25
C SER A 57 3.50 12.23 -13.17
N ASP A 58 3.53 11.74 -11.94
CA ASP A 58 3.95 12.55 -10.80
C ASP A 58 4.55 11.68 -9.69
N ASN A 59 5.42 12.29 -8.88
CA ASN A 59 6.01 11.68 -7.70
C ASN A 59 5.29 12.19 -6.46
N PHE A 60 5.06 11.29 -5.51
CA PHE A 60 4.37 11.62 -4.27
C PHE A 60 5.13 11.06 -3.06
N LEU A 61 4.91 11.68 -1.91
CA LEU A 61 5.31 11.11 -0.63
C LEU A 61 4.20 10.21 -0.11
N VAL A 62 4.57 9.17 0.63
CA VAL A 62 3.63 8.21 1.19
C VAL A 62 3.93 7.92 2.66
N ALA A 63 2.88 7.85 3.46
CA ALA A 63 2.90 7.30 4.80
C ALA A 63 1.79 6.25 4.91
N GLU A 64 2.11 5.06 5.41
CA GLU A 64 1.14 3.98 5.58
C GLU A 64 1.29 3.38 6.98
N PRO A 65 0.52 3.88 7.96
CA PRO A 65 0.32 3.17 9.22
C PRO A 65 -0.40 1.85 8.97
N GLU A 66 0.05 0.81 9.67
CA GLU A 66 -0.42 -0.57 9.54
C GLU A 66 -0.59 -1.19 10.92
N MET A 67 -1.61 -2.03 11.08
CA MET A 67 -1.75 -2.95 12.21
C MET A 67 -1.76 -4.37 11.66
N SER A 68 -0.99 -5.25 12.28
CA SER A 68 -0.80 -6.62 11.82
C SER A 68 -0.95 -7.61 12.97
N VAL A 69 -1.41 -8.81 12.64
CA VAL A 69 -1.42 -9.95 13.55
C VAL A 69 -0.68 -11.09 12.88
N LEU A 70 0.24 -11.71 13.61
CA LEU A 70 1.05 -12.82 13.14
C LEU A 70 0.73 -14.08 13.93
N TYR A 71 0.42 -15.15 13.22
CA TYR A 71 0.20 -16.48 13.77
C TYR A 71 1.36 -17.41 13.42
N SER A 72 1.96 -18.02 14.45
CA SER A 72 3.03 -19.01 14.29
C SER A 72 2.42 -20.37 13.94
N LEU A 73 2.64 -20.83 12.70
CA LEU A 73 2.19 -22.14 12.23
C LEU A 73 3.16 -23.25 12.68
N PHE A 74 4.45 -23.02 12.43
CA PHE A 74 5.55 -23.94 12.70
C PHE A 74 6.77 -23.13 13.17
N PRO A 75 7.76 -23.76 13.82
CA PRO A 75 9.05 -23.12 14.07
C PRO A 75 9.62 -22.52 12.77
N GLY A 76 9.87 -21.21 12.78
CA GLY A 76 10.36 -20.46 11.62
C GLY A 76 9.33 -20.12 10.52
N ILE A 77 8.03 -20.41 10.68
CA ILE A 77 6.98 -20.00 9.73
C ILE A 77 5.83 -19.28 10.45
N ARG A 78 5.59 -18.02 10.07
CA ARG A 78 4.49 -17.21 10.61
C ARG A 78 3.61 -16.69 9.47
N LEU A 79 2.28 -16.76 9.64
CA LEU A 79 1.31 -16.10 8.76
C LEU A 79 0.95 -14.75 9.35
N GLY A 80 1.02 -13.70 8.56
CA GLY A 80 0.59 -12.35 8.95
C GLY A 80 -0.64 -11.93 8.18
N ALA A 81 -1.60 -11.34 8.87
CA ALA A 81 -2.66 -10.55 8.26
C ALA A 81 -2.54 -9.11 8.76
N SER A 82 -2.70 -8.14 7.87
CA SER A 82 -2.61 -6.74 8.25
C SER A 82 -3.57 -5.84 7.51
N VAL A 83 -3.88 -4.73 8.15
CA VAL A 83 -4.71 -3.66 7.63
C VAL A 83 -4.00 -2.33 7.84
N GLY A 84 -4.09 -1.44 6.87
CA GLY A 84 -3.46 -0.14 6.92
C GLY A 84 -4.28 0.91 6.19
N TYR A 85 -3.79 2.14 6.26
CA TYR A 85 -4.35 3.25 5.49
C TYR A 85 -3.22 4.05 4.85
N ARG A 86 -3.18 4.05 3.52
CA ARG A 86 -2.19 4.77 2.74
C ARG A 86 -2.58 6.24 2.65
N LEU A 87 -1.67 7.10 3.09
CA LEU A 87 -1.72 8.55 2.99
C LEU A 87 -0.67 8.99 1.98
N THR A 88 -1.09 9.72 0.97
CA THR A 88 -0.21 10.31 -0.05
C THR A 88 -0.25 11.82 0.03
N THR A 89 0.82 12.48 -0.42
CA THR A 89 0.87 13.94 -0.56
C THR A 89 1.85 14.32 -1.67
N GLY A 90 1.70 15.52 -2.23
CA GLY A 90 2.57 16.04 -3.28
C GLY A 90 2.09 15.76 -4.71
N VAL A 91 0.92 15.17 -4.91
CA VAL A 91 0.31 14.96 -6.24
C VAL A 91 -0.26 16.29 -6.75
N GLN A 92 0.32 16.83 -7.82
CA GLN A 92 -0.12 18.10 -8.43
C GLN A 92 -0.35 17.96 -9.94
N ASP A 93 0.39 17.08 -10.62
CA ASP A 93 0.49 17.07 -12.09
C ASP A 93 -0.21 15.85 -12.75
N LEU A 94 -1.07 15.13 -12.04
CA LEU A 94 -1.85 14.02 -12.60
C LEU A 94 -3.24 14.48 -13.09
N PRO A 95 -3.53 14.44 -14.40
CA PRO A 95 -4.82 14.84 -14.94
C PRO A 95 -5.97 14.00 -14.37
N GLY A 96 -6.95 14.65 -13.74
CA GLY A 96 -8.15 13.98 -13.23
C GLY A 96 -7.94 13.09 -12.01
N VAL A 97 -6.75 13.13 -11.38
CA VAL A 97 -6.42 12.35 -10.18
C VAL A 97 -6.01 13.31 -9.08
N SER A 98 -6.70 13.25 -7.95
CA SER A 98 -6.36 13.99 -6.75
C SER A 98 -5.56 13.13 -5.77
N THR A 99 -4.90 13.77 -4.80
CA THR A 99 -4.26 13.07 -3.68
C THR A 99 -5.23 12.14 -2.93
N GLY A 100 -6.52 12.52 -2.85
CA GLY A 100 -7.55 11.71 -2.21
C GLY A 100 -7.80 10.38 -2.92
N ASP A 101 -7.57 10.31 -4.24
CA ASP A 101 -7.77 9.11 -5.05
C ASP A 101 -6.65 8.08 -4.87
N LEU A 102 -5.46 8.54 -4.46
CA LEU A 102 -4.34 7.65 -4.12
C LEU A 102 -4.39 7.15 -2.67
N ASN A 103 -5.18 7.81 -1.81
CA ASN A 103 -5.38 7.40 -0.42
C ASN A 103 -6.34 6.21 -0.36
N ALA A 104 -5.94 5.14 0.31
CA ALA A 104 -6.73 3.91 0.30
C ALA A 104 -6.47 3.05 1.53
N PHE A 105 -7.48 2.26 1.91
CA PHE A 105 -7.28 1.14 2.83
C PHE A 105 -6.42 0.07 2.15
N THR A 106 -5.45 -0.45 2.89
CA THR A 106 -4.61 -1.56 2.46
C THR A 106 -4.93 -2.78 3.31
N GLY A 107 -4.84 -3.95 2.67
CA GLY A 107 -5.01 -5.24 3.32
C GLY A 107 -3.97 -6.19 2.77
N THR A 108 -3.18 -6.79 3.65
CA THR A 108 -2.06 -7.65 3.25
C THR A 108 -2.12 -8.99 3.96
N LEU A 109 -1.90 -10.06 3.19
CA LEU A 109 -1.58 -11.38 3.71
C LEU A 109 -0.09 -11.63 3.45
N SER A 110 0.62 -12.13 4.46
CA SER A 110 2.06 -12.33 4.40
C SER A 110 2.46 -13.68 4.99
N VAL A 111 3.57 -14.20 4.49
CA VAL A 111 4.27 -15.35 5.07
C VAL A 111 5.66 -14.86 5.47
N ARG A 112 6.03 -15.05 6.73
CA ARG A 112 7.38 -14.75 7.24
C ARG A 112 8.12 -16.05 7.50
N LEU A 113 9.34 -16.11 6.98
CA LEU A 113 10.27 -17.22 7.14
C LEU A 113 11.40 -16.77 8.06
N GLY A 114 11.71 -17.59 9.07
CA GLY A 114 12.75 -17.33 10.06
C GLY A 114 12.24 -16.69 11.36
N GLY A 115 13.13 -16.67 12.36
CA GLY A 115 12.89 -16.15 13.71
C GLY A 115 12.42 -17.22 14.70
N ASP A 116 13.29 -17.54 15.66
CA ASP A 116 12.91 -18.09 16.96
C ASP A 116 12.59 -16.93 17.91
#